data_AF-G5EER0-F1
#
_entry.id   AF-G5EER0-F1
#
_cell.length_a   1.000
_cell.length_b   1.000
_cell.length_c   1.000
_cell.angle_alpha   90.00
_cell.angle_beta   90.00
_cell.angle_gamma   90.00
#
_symmetry.space_group_name_H-M   'P 1'
#
loop_
_entity.id
_entity.type
_entity.pdbx_description
1 polymer ?
#
loop_
_entity_poly.entity_id
_entity_poly.type
_entity_poly.pdbx_seq_one_letter_code
_entity_poly.pdbx_strand_id
1 'polypeptide(L)'
;MSGLKLVTVLLLALCTATEAAKCRGKYMEMRGREGFVTRGGCRGLDSQIQEEYWTTVGFDGDLRDGRTTDDFLVFPANENNGHTQTNSFVGYWITRSKYGENVHYEAFGHAFIKPDGKVCGWFVGSHKEVVEVCGGFRVLSRSRFNPHQPIPFEWVQGEQYRNRDVLGFHHHKIAKYEANADEVLFGDADVKGKKFNGVSINNEQRVEVDTPETFHRKVWLLRKKSTQPPSDVRAAYHHPRKLL
;
A
#
# COMPACT_ATOMS: atom_id res chain seq x y z
N MET A 1 34.44 31.49 41.34
CA MET A 1 33.06 31.36 40.83
C MET A 1 33.10 30.89 39.38
N SER A 2 33.22 29.59 39.14
CA SER A 2 33.06 28.99 37.81
C SER A 2 32.72 27.52 38.05
N GLY A 3 31.54 27.08 37.63
CA GLY A 3 31.07 25.72 37.94
C GLY A 3 29.57 25.49 37.83
N LEU A 4 28.77 26.52 37.48
CA LEU A 4 27.32 26.40 37.46
C LEU A 4 26.67 26.88 36.15
N LYS A 5 27.33 26.67 35.01
CA LYS A 5 26.74 26.94 33.69
C LYS A 5 26.86 25.79 32.67
N LEU A 6 27.63 24.74 32.96
CA LEU A 6 27.83 23.64 32.01
C LEU A 6 26.84 22.47 32.15
N VAL A 7 26.19 22.33 33.32
CA VAL A 7 25.32 21.17 33.60
C VAL A 7 23.91 21.34 33.02
N THR A 8 23.44 22.57 32.82
CA THR A 8 22.07 22.83 32.36
C THR A 8 21.88 22.60 30.85
N VAL A 9 22.94 22.71 30.04
CA VAL A 9 22.85 22.49 28.58
C VAL A 9 22.89 21.01 28.22
N LEU A 10 23.55 20.17 29.03
CA LEU A 10 23.63 18.73 28.77
C LEU A 10 22.34 17.97 29.12
N LEU A 11 21.55 18.48 30.08
CA LEU A 11 20.26 17.88 30.47
C LEU A 11 19.09 18.25 29.54
N LEU A 12 19.21 19.32 28.75
CA LEU A 12 18.20 19.70 27.75
C LEU A 12 18.39 19.00 26.39
N ALA A 13 19.55 18.37 26.15
CA ALA A 13 19.81 17.59 24.94
C ALA A 13 19.32 16.12 25.03
N LEU A 14 18.94 15.65 26.22
CA LEU A 14 18.48 14.27 26.45
C LEU A 14 16.95 14.10 26.40
N CYS A 15 16.20 15.21 26.30
CA CYS A 15 14.73 15.19 26.23
C CYS A 15 14.17 15.44 24.81
N THR A 16 15.00 15.68 23.80
CA THR A 16 14.59 15.71 22.39
C THR A 16 14.68 14.32 21.76
N ALA A 17 14.26 13.29 22.49
CA ALA A 17 13.86 12.02 21.89
C ALA A 17 12.57 12.29 21.08
N THR A 18 12.80 12.78 19.87
CA THR A 18 11.84 13.04 18.79
C THR A 18 10.51 12.31 18.97
N GLU A 19 9.42 13.05 19.17
CA GLU A 19 8.05 12.52 19.07
C GLU A 19 7.79 11.86 17.70
N ALA A 20 8.62 12.16 16.69
CA ALA A 20 8.65 11.46 15.40
C ALA A 20 8.94 9.95 15.50
N ALA A 21 9.53 9.46 16.61
CA ALA A 21 9.79 8.04 16.81
C ALA A 21 8.56 7.22 17.24
N LYS A 22 7.48 7.86 17.74
CA LYS A 22 6.27 7.17 18.22
C LYS A 22 5.28 6.80 17.12
N CYS A 23 5.40 7.36 15.91
CA CYS A 23 4.46 7.14 14.80
C CYS A 23 4.92 6.13 13.75
N ARG A 24 5.69 5.11 14.15
CA ARG A 24 5.84 3.91 13.33
C ARG A 24 4.69 2.95 13.63
N GLY A 25 3.53 3.19 13.02
CA GLY A 25 2.52 2.14 12.88
C GLY A 25 3.20 0.96 12.19
N LYS A 26 3.42 -0.13 12.92
CA LYS A 26 3.92 -1.37 12.34
C LYS A 26 2.71 -2.19 11.97
N TYR A 27 2.54 -2.48 10.69
CA TYR A 27 1.69 -3.60 10.32
C TYR A 27 2.32 -4.88 10.91
N MET A 28 1.52 -5.62 11.69
CA MET A 28 1.98 -6.83 12.37
C MET A 28 1.41 -8.05 11.66
N GLU A 29 2.21 -9.13 11.61
CA GLU A 29 1.70 -10.47 11.29
C GLU A 29 0.65 -10.83 12.36
N MET A 30 -0.62 -10.89 11.98
CA MET A 30 -1.74 -11.05 12.92
C MET A 30 -1.93 -12.53 13.26
N ARG A 31 -1.34 -13.02 14.35
CA ARG A 31 -1.58 -14.39 14.85
C ARG A 31 -2.68 -14.38 15.91
N GLY A 32 -3.87 -14.94 15.59
CA GLY A 32 -4.97 -15.15 16.56
C GLY A 32 -6.34 -14.62 16.11
N ARG A 33 -7.35 -14.77 16.99
CA ARG A 33 -8.72 -14.23 16.82
C ARG A 33 -8.85 -12.74 17.16
N GLU A 34 -7.82 -12.12 17.72
CA GLU A 34 -7.87 -10.72 18.15
C GLU A 34 -7.65 -9.76 16.98
N GLY A 35 -8.61 -8.84 16.80
CA GLY A 35 -8.49 -7.70 15.91
C GLY A 35 -7.39 -6.73 16.37
N PHE A 36 -6.97 -5.87 15.45
CA PHE A 36 -5.85 -4.94 15.64
C PHE A 36 -6.08 -3.94 16.78
N VAL A 37 -5.03 -3.68 17.58
CA VAL A 37 -5.02 -2.61 18.59
C VAL A 37 -4.50 -1.32 17.95
N THR A 38 -5.40 -0.38 17.67
CA THR A 38 -5.02 1.01 17.37
C THR A 38 -4.41 1.64 18.63
N ARG A 39 -3.09 1.86 18.64
CA ARG A 39 -2.54 2.89 19.53
C ARG A 39 -2.95 4.25 18.95
N GLY A 40 -4.00 4.84 19.52
CA GLY A 40 -4.51 6.14 19.10
C GLY A 40 -3.41 7.22 19.07
N GLY A 41 -3.52 8.15 18.11
CA GLY A 41 -2.74 9.39 18.10
C GLY A 41 -1.84 9.67 16.90
N CYS A 42 -1.68 8.75 15.94
CA CYS A 42 -0.85 9.01 14.76
C CYS A 42 -1.71 9.08 13.50
N ARG A 43 -1.74 10.24 12.84
CA ARG A 43 -2.13 10.31 11.42
C ARG A 43 -1.17 9.40 10.66
N GLY A 44 -1.69 8.39 9.96
CA GLY A 44 -0.87 7.52 9.11
C GLY A 44 -0.07 8.36 8.12
N LEU A 45 1.11 7.88 7.70
CA LEU A 45 1.88 8.55 6.65
C LEU A 45 0.99 8.73 5.41
N ASP A 46 1.12 9.85 4.69
CA ASP A 46 0.27 10.10 3.50
C ASP A 46 0.39 9.00 2.44
N SER A 47 1.56 8.34 2.39
CA SER A 47 1.87 7.19 1.54
C SER A 47 1.29 5.86 2.02
N GLN A 48 0.58 5.81 3.16
CA GLN A 48 -0.06 4.60 3.67
C GLN A 48 -1.58 4.65 3.49
N ILE A 49 -2.12 3.49 3.17
CA ILE A 49 -3.56 3.22 3.27
C ILE A 49 -3.90 3.07 4.75
N GLN A 50 -5.02 3.64 5.18
CA GLN A 50 -5.43 3.58 6.58
C GLN A 50 -6.14 2.26 6.88
N GLU A 51 -6.22 1.87 8.15
CA GLU A 51 -6.73 0.56 8.59
C GLU A 51 -8.18 0.29 8.14
N GLU A 52 -9.01 1.33 8.02
CA GLU A 52 -10.39 1.19 7.57
C GLU A 52 -10.55 0.69 6.14
N TYR A 53 -9.48 0.64 5.35
CA TYR A 53 -9.48 0.10 3.99
C TYR A 53 -8.85 -1.29 3.90
N TRP A 54 -8.53 -1.93 5.02
CA TRP A 54 -8.04 -3.29 5.01
C TRP A 54 -9.09 -4.24 5.60
N THR A 55 -9.30 -5.37 4.94
CA THR A 55 -9.96 -6.55 5.51
C THR A 55 -8.89 -7.57 5.85
N THR A 56 -8.88 -8.06 7.09
CA THR A 56 -7.93 -9.09 7.52
C THR A 56 -8.51 -10.47 7.25
N VAL A 57 -7.76 -11.30 6.53
CA VAL A 57 -7.99 -12.75 6.40
C VAL A 57 -7.17 -13.42 7.49
N GLY A 58 -7.84 -13.99 8.50
CA GLY A 58 -7.18 -14.70 9.59
C GLY A 58 -6.38 -15.91 9.10
N PHE A 59 -5.46 -16.44 9.91
CA PHE A 59 -4.73 -17.67 9.56
C PHE A 59 -5.64 -18.90 9.45
N ASP A 60 -6.82 -18.84 10.07
CA ASP A 60 -7.92 -19.81 9.93
C ASP A 60 -8.73 -19.62 8.64
N GLY A 61 -8.46 -18.57 7.85
CA GLY A 61 -9.20 -18.22 6.63
C GLY A 61 -10.41 -17.31 6.86
N ASP A 62 -10.78 -17.05 8.12
CA ASP A 62 -11.96 -16.24 8.45
C ASP A 62 -11.69 -14.75 8.25
N LEU A 63 -12.67 -14.04 7.70
CA LEU A 63 -12.63 -12.57 7.62
C LEU A 63 -12.91 -11.96 8.99
N ARG A 64 -12.07 -10.99 9.39
CA ARG A 64 -12.16 -10.35 10.70
C ARG A 64 -13.06 -9.12 10.68
N ASP A 65 -13.39 -8.63 11.87
CA ASP A 65 -14.02 -7.32 12.06
C ASP A 65 -15.44 -7.16 11.48
N GLY A 66 -16.12 -8.28 11.21
CA GLY A 66 -17.45 -8.29 10.60
C GLY A 66 -17.45 -7.98 9.11
N ARG A 67 -16.27 -8.04 8.46
CA ARG A 67 -16.12 -7.85 7.02
C ARG A 67 -16.59 -9.06 6.23
N THR A 68 -17.04 -8.82 5.00
CA THR A 68 -17.35 -9.86 4.02
C THR A 68 -16.53 -9.64 2.73
N THR A 69 -16.60 -10.58 1.80
CA THR A 69 -15.98 -10.42 0.47
C THR A 69 -16.56 -9.26 -0.33
N ASP A 70 -17.79 -8.82 -0.01
CA ASP A 70 -18.43 -7.67 -0.65
C ASP A 70 -17.77 -6.34 -0.27
N ASP A 71 -16.97 -6.34 0.80
CA ASP A 71 -16.16 -5.18 1.19
C ASP A 71 -14.92 -5.01 0.32
N PHE A 72 -14.49 -6.04 -0.41
CA PHE A 72 -13.26 -5.97 -1.19
C PHE A 72 -13.35 -4.88 -2.26
N LEU A 73 -12.27 -4.14 -2.42
CA LEU A 73 -12.25 -2.98 -3.29
C LEU A 73 -12.11 -3.45 -4.74
N VAL A 74 -13.13 -3.14 -5.55
CA VAL A 74 -13.12 -3.34 -7.00
C VAL A 74 -13.20 -1.97 -7.67
N PHE A 75 -12.30 -1.72 -8.62
CA PHE A 75 -12.33 -0.49 -9.42
C PHE A 75 -13.33 -0.66 -10.57
N PRO A 76 -14.27 0.28 -10.76
CA PRO A 76 -15.08 0.34 -11.98
C PRO A 76 -14.20 0.38 -13.24
N ALA A 77 -14.66 -0.19 -14.36
CA ALA A 77 -13.83 -0.31 -15.57
C ALA A 77 -13.25 1.03 -16.07
N ASN A 78 -14.02 2.12 -15.97
CA ASN A 78 -13.57 3.48 -16.31
C ASN A 78 -12.48 4.03 -15.37
N GLU A 79 -12.42 3.53 -14.13
CA GLU A 79 -11.39 3.86 -13.14
C GLU A 79 -10.29 2.79 -13.05
N ASN A 80 -10.45 1.68 -13.78
CA ASN A 80 -9.52 0.55 -13.82
C ASN A 80 -8.78 0.44 -15.17
N ASN A 81 -8.65 1.54 -15.92
CA ASN A 81 -7.96 1.57 -17.22
C ASN A 81 -8.58 0.63 -18.27
N GLY A 82 -9.90 0.42 -18.20
CA GLY A 82 -10.62 -0.48 -19.11
C GLY A 82 -10.61 -1.96 -18.69
N HIS A 83 -9.83 -2.33 -17.66
CA HIS A 83 -9.71 -3.71 -17.21
C HIS A 83 -10.95 -4.19 -16.45
N THR A 84 -11.47 -5.34 -16.85
CA THR A 84 -12.72 -5.94 -16.33
C THR A 84 -12.51 -7.26 -15.58
N GLN A 85 -11.25 -7.62 -15.31
CA GLN A 85 -10.90 -8.85 -14.61
C GLN A 85 -11.64 -8.96 -13.27
N THR A 86 -12.38 -10.04 -13.11
CA THR A 86 -13.17 -10.33 -11.91
C THR A 86 -12.36 -11.19 -10.94
N ASN A 87 -12.84 -11.30 -9.69
CA ASN A 87 -12.20 -12.11 -8.65
C ASN A 87 -10.71 -11.79 -8.45
N SER A 88 -10.37 -10.50 -8.51
CA SER A 88 -9.02 -10.00 -8.54
C SER A 88 -8.91 -8.79 -7.61
N PHE A 89 -8.11 -8.92 -6.56
CA PHE A 89 -8.04 -7.93 -5.49
C PHE A 89 -6.59 -7.67 -5.09
N VAL A 90 -6.32 -6.48 -4.55
CA VAL A 90 -5.00 -6.16 -3.99
C VAL A 90 -4.85 -6.86 -2.64
N GLY A 91 -3.84 -7.72 -2.53
CA GLY A 91 -3.44 -8.37 -1.29
C GLY A 91 -2.22 -7.69 -0.66
N TYR A 92 -2.13 -7.73 0.67
CA TYR A 92 -0.95 -7.34 1.44
C TYR A 92 -0.62 -8.43 2.46
N TRP A 93 0.55 -9.03 2.31
CA TRP A 93 1.02 -10.11 3.15
C TRP A 93 2.23 -9.69 3.96
N ILE A 94 2.23 -10.08 5.22
CA ILE A 94 3.30 -9.83 6.17
C ILE A 94 3.59 -11.14 6.87
N THR A 95 4.85 -11.56 6.88
CA THR A 95 5.27 -12.75 7.62
C THR A 95 6.49 -12.48 8.49
N ARG A 96 6.57 -13.18 9.62
CA ARG A 96 7.76 -13.26 10.49
C ARG A 96 8.20 -14.68 10.80
N SER A 97 7.48 -15.69 10.30
CA SER A 97 7.81 -17.10 10.52
C SER A 97 8.29 -17.82 9.28
N LYS A 98 7.85 -17.43 8.08
CA LYS A 98 8.12 -18.25 6.88
C LYS A 98 9.62 -18.35 6.56
N TYR A 99 10.39 -17.31 6.84
CA TYR A 99 11.79 -17.20 6.45
C TYR A 99 12.77 -17.33 7.62
N GLY A 100 12.34 -17.97 8.71
CA GLY A 100 13.13 -18.14 9.92
C GLY A 100 12.83 -17.11 11.01
N GLU A 101 13.41 -17.33 12.18
CA GLU A 101 13.17 -16.48 13.35
C GLU A 101 13.60 -15.03 13.09
N ASN A 102 12.74 -14.09 13.46
CA ASN A 102 12.95 -12.64 13.32
C ASN A 102 13.10 -12.13 11.88
N VAL A 103 12.83 -12.94 10.86
CA VAL A 103 12.83 -12.46 9.46
C VAL A 103 11.47 -11.88 9.12
N HIS A 104 11.36 -10.56 9.24
CA HIS A 104 10.19 -9.83 8.79
C HIS A 104 10.25 -9.64 7.27
N TYR A 105 9.21 -10.12 6.59
CA TYR A 105 9.00 -9.89 5.16
C TYR A 105 7.60 -9.39 4.92
N GLU A 106 7.45 -8.54 3.91
CA GLU A 106 6.18 -8.00 3.49
C GLU A 106 6.17 -7.87 1.96
N ALA A 107 4.99 -8.07 1.38
CA ALA A 107 4.80 -7.94 -0.06
C ALA A 107 3.34 -7.60 -0.36
N PHE A 108 3.15 -6.79 -1.40
CA PHE A 108 1.86 -6.69 -2.08
C PHE A 108 1.72 -7.80 -3.12
N GLY A 109 0.49 -8.22 -3.37
CA GLY A 109 0.20 -9.36 -4.23
C GLY A 109 -1.22 -9.38 -4.72
N HIS A 110 -1.59 -10.52 -5.28
CA HIS A 110 -2.90 -10.76 -5.88
C HIS A 110 -3.74 -11.60 -4.94
N ALA A 111 -4.86 -11.08 -4.45
CA ALA A 111 -5.86 -11.83 -3.69
C ALA A 111 -7.04 -12.23 -4.57
N PHE A 112 -7.61 -13.40 -4.30
CA PHE A 112 -8.69 -14.02 -5.07
C PHE A 112 -9.53 -14.94 -4.16
N ILE A 113 -10.74 -15.26 -4.61
CA ILE A 113 -11.66 -16.18 -3.93
C ILE A 113 -11.66 -17.50 -4.70
N LYS A 114 -11.35 -18.60 -4.02
CA LYS A 114 -11.38 -19.94 -4.59
C LYS A 114 -12.82 -20.43 -4.79
N PRO A 115 -13.05 -21.47 -5.61
CA PRO A 115 -14.38 -22.07 -5.78
C PRO A 115 -15.04 -22.56 -4.48
N ASP A 116 -14.25 -22.92 -3.47
CA ASP A 116 -14.73 -23.32 -2.14
C ASP A 116 -15.06 -22.13 -1.22
N GLY A 117 -14.98 -20.89 -1.73
CA GLY A 117 -15.26 -19.65 -1.01
C GLY A 117 -14.09 -19.13 -0.17
N LYS A 118 -12.95 -19.84 -0.11
CA LYS A 118 -11.78 -19.37 0.66
C LYS A 118 -11.10 -18.21 -0.04
N VAL A 119 -10.71 -17.22 0.74
CA VAL A 119 -9.93 -16.08 0.26
C VAL A 119 -8.45 -16.42 0.35
N CYS A 120 -7.79 -16.46 -0.79
CA CYS A 120 -6.37 -16.74 -0.91
C CYS A 120 -5.65 -15.59 -1.60
N GLY A 121 -4.32 -15.61 -1.56
CA GLY A 121 -3.53 -14.68 -2.33
C GLY A 121 -2.18 -15.24 -2.73
N TRP A 122 -1.74 -14.83 -3.91
CA TRP A 122 -0.41 -15.07 -4.44
C TRP A 122 0.49 -13.87 -4.21
N PHE A 123 1.68 -14.17 -3.68
CA PHE A 123 2.72 -13.22 -3.36
C PHE A 123 4.05 -13.72 -3.88
N VAL A 124 4.95 -12.80 -4.20
CA VAL A 124 6.36 -13.15 -4.42
C VAL A 124 7.05 -13.10 -3.07
N GLY A 125 7.71 -14.20 -2.71
CA GLY A 125 8.42 -14.36 -1.44
C GLY A 125 9.80 -13.71 -1.40
N SER A 126 10.44 -13.77 -0.23
CA SER A 126 11.77 -13.18 -0.05
C SER A 126 12.84 -13.91 -0.86
N HIS A 127 12.68 -15.22 -1.09
CA HIS A 127 13.55 -16.02 -1.95
C HIS A 127 13.09 -16.00 -3.41
N LYS A 128 12.20 -15.07 -3.78
CA LYS A 128 11.64 -14.91 -5.13
C LYS A 128 10.79 -16.09 -5.59
N GLU A 129 10.32 -16.90 -4.66
CA GLU A 129 9.39 -17.98 -4.92
C GLU A 129 7.95 -17.46 -5.01
N VAL A 130 7.10 -18.22 -5.70
CA VAL A 130 5.65 -17.98 -5.66
C VAL A 130 5.10 -18.56 -4.36
N VAL A 131 4.35 -17.75 -3.63
CA VAL A 131 3.75 -18.13 -2.36
C VAL A 131 2.25 -17.92 -2.44
N GLU A 132 1.49 -19.01 -2.33
CA GLU A 132 0.07 -18.94 -2.07
C GLU A 132 -0.21 -19.04 -0.57
N VAL A 133 -1.04 -18.14 -0.04
CA VAL A 133 -1.57 -18.22 1.33
C VAL A 133 -3.09 -18.06 1.31
N CYS A 134 -3.80 -18.87 2.09
CA CYS A 134 -5.25 -18.78 2.28
C CYS A 134 -5.63 -18.24 3.67
N GLY A 135 -4.75 -17.40 4.23
CA GLY A 135 -4.90 -16.82 5.56
C GLY A 135 -3.65 -16.07 6.00
N GLY A 136 -3.78 -15.20 7.00
CA GLY A 136 -2.67 -14.42 7.54
C GLY A 136 -2.23 -13.25 6.65
N PHE A 137 -3.15 -12.69 5.87
CA PHE A 137 -2.90 -11.54 4.98
C PHE A 137 -4.10 -10.58 4.99
N ARG A 138 -3.99 -9.47 4.25
CA ARG A 138 -5.03 -8.45 4.15
C ARG A 138 -5.44 -8.20 2.71
N VAL A 139 -6.70 -7.86 2.50
CA VAL A 139 -7.25 -7.48 1.19
C VAL A 139 -7.70 -6.03 1.22
N LEU A 140 -7.30 -5.26 0.20
CA LEU A 140 -7.73 -3.87 0.06
C LEU A 140 -9.26 -3.83 -0.12
N SER A 141 -9.91 -2.98 0.67
CA SER A 141 -11.36 -2.97 0.85
C SER A 141 -11.89 -1.54 0.88
N ARG A 142 -13.21 -1.40 0.74
CA ARG A 142 -13.93 -0.14 1.00
C ARG A 142 -13.80 0.25 2.47
N SER A 143 -13.99 1.54 2.76
CA SER A 143 -13.92 2.04 4.13
C SER A 143 -14.92 1.33 5.03
N ARG A 144 -14.43 0.81 6.17
CA ARG A 144 -15.27 0.22 7.23
C ARG A 144 -16.25 1.25 7.80
N PHE A 145 -15.84 2.51 7.88
CA PHE A 145 -16.62 3.57 8.51
C PHE A 145 -17.56 4.27 7.55
N ASN A 146 -17.26 4.23 6.25
CA ASN A 146 -18.11 4.82 5.21
C ASN A 146 -18.09 3.97 3.93
N PRO A 147 -18.82 2.83 3.89
CA PRO A 147 -18.77 1.88 2.77
C PRO A 147 -19.31 2.41 1.44
N HIS A 148 -20.10 3.50 1.48
CA HIS A 148 -20.73 4.13 0.32
C HIS A 148 -19.93 5.29 -0.26
N GLN A 149 -18.83 5.69 0.39
CA GLN A 149 -18.00 6.76 -0.17
C GLN A 149 -17.38 6.34 -1.51
N PRO A 150 -17.19 7.29 -2.44
CA PRO A 150 -16.44 7.03 -3.67
C PRO A 150 -15.04 6.49 -3.37
N ILE A 151 -14.51 5.67 -4.28
CA ILE A 151 -13.17 5.10 -4.15
C ILE A 151 -12.15 6.26 -4.07
N PRO A 152 -11.41 6.41 -2.95
CA PRO A 152 -10.50 7.54 -2.73
C PRO A 152 -9.12 7.30 -3.37
N PHE A 153 -9.00 6.26 -4.18
CA PHE A 153 -7.75 5.82 -4.80
C PHE A 153 -7.86 5.83 -6.31
N GLU A 154 -6.73 5.98 -6.98
CA GLU A 154 -6.63 5.93 -8.44
C GLU A 154 -5.32 5.25 -8.86
N TRP A 155 -5.36 4.60 -10.03
CA TRP A 155 -4.19 4.04 -10.69
C TRP A 155 -3.48 5.11 -11.51
N VAL A 156 -2.17 5.25 -11.33
CA VAL A 156 -1.35 6.20 -12.09
C VAL A 156 -0.13 5.53 -12.70
N GLN A 157 0.33 6.05 -13.83
CA GLN A 157 1.47 5.53 -14.56
C GLN A 157 2.33 6.66 -15.13
N GLY A 158 3.65 6.49 -15.11
CA GLY A 158 4.59 7.44 -15.71
C GLY A 158 5.87 7.64 -14.93
N GLU A 159 6.80 8.41 -15.49
CA GLU A 159 8.14 8.67 -14.95
C GLU A 159 8.13 9.66 -13.78
N GLN A 160 7.14 10.53 -13.74
CA GLN A 160 7.02 11.63 -12.79
C GLN A 160 6.77 11.19 -11.34
N TYR A 161 6.28 9.96 -11.13
CA TYR A 161 5.86 9.51 -9.81
C TYR A 161 7.04 9.06 -8.95
N ARG A 162 7.12 9.64 -7.75
CA ARG A 162 8.13 9.32 -6.73
C ARG A 162 7.50 8.43 -5.67
N ASN A 163 8.37 7.76 -4.90
CA ASN A 163 7.95 6.88 -3.80
C ASN A 163 6.96 7.51 -2.79
N ARG A 164 7.00 8.84 -2.60
CA ARG A 164 6.11 9.55 -1.67
C ARG A 164 4.73 9.86 -2.24
N ASP A 165 4.60 9.81 -3.57
CA ASP A 165 3.38 10.23 -4.27
C ASP A 165 2.39 9.05 -4.42
N VAL A 166 2.81 7.85 -4.02
CA VAL A 166 2.09 6.59 -4.23
C VAL A 166 1.99 5.78 -2.93
N LEU A 167 1.00 4.90 -2.89
CA LEU A 167 0.59 4.14 -1.72
C LEU A 167 1.41 2.86 -1.55
N GLY A 168 1.76 2.57 -0.31
CA GLY A 168 2.40 1.34 0.11
C GLY A 168 3.04 1.48 1.49
N PHE A 169 4.08 0.70 1.75
CA PHE A 169 4.78 0.70 3.02
C PHE A 169 6.28 0.60 2.79
N HIS A 170 7.06 1.43 3.50
CA HIS A 170 8.50 1.59 3.24
C HIS A 170 8.84 1.78 1.75
N HIS A 171 9.57 0.84 1.15
CA HIS A 171 9.96 0.86 -0.26
C HIS A 171 8.94 0.15 -1.16
N HIS A 172 8.18 -0.79 -0.61
CA HIS A 172 7.08 -1.50 -1.26
C HIS A 172 5.93 -0.56 -1.64
N LYS A 173 5.43 -0.68 -2.87
CA LYS A 173 4.26 0.04 -3.37
C LYS A 173 3.24 -0.91 -3.96
N ILE A 174 1.97 -0.57 -3.75
CA ILE A 174 0.85 -1.27 -4.33
C ILE A 174 0.85 -0.98 -5.83
N ALA A 175 1.02 -2.02 -6.61
CA ALA A 175 1.13 -1.92 -8.05
C ALA A 175 0.21 -2.89 -8.77
N LYS A 176 -0.11 -2.49 -9.99
CA LYS A 176 -0.88 -3.24 -10.97
C LYS A 176 -0.04 -3.33 -12.26
N TYR A 177 0.12 -4.52 -12.82
CA TYR A 177 0.91 -4.75 -14.04
C TYR A 177 0.04 -5.35 -15.13
N GLU A 178 0.12 -4.75 -16.32
CA GLU A 178 -0.55 -5.23 -17.53
C GLU A 178 0.34 -6.26 -18.24
N ALA A 179 0.13 -7.54 -17.92
CA ALA A 179 0.91 -8.62 -18.51
C ALA A 179 0.64 -8.72 -20.01
N ASN A 180 -0.64 -8.80 -20.36
CA ASN A 180 -1.16 -8.83 -21.72
C ASN A 180 -2.55 -8.14 -21.76
N ALA A 181 -3.28 -8.26 -22.87
CA ALA A 181 -4.58 -7.61 -23.03
C ALA A 181 -5.65 -8.11 -22.05
N ASP A 182 -5.51 -9.36 -21.57
CA ASP A 182 -6.54 -10.04 -20.79
C ASP A 182 -6.14 -10.25 -19.32
N GLU A 183 -4.86 -10.07 -18.99
CA GLU A 183 -4.32 -10.37 -17.67
C GLU A 183 -3.67 -9.17 -17.00
N VAL A 184 -4.19 -8.88 -15.82
CA VAL A 184 -3.70 -7.85 -14.92
C VAL A 184 -3.32 -8.46 -13.58
N LEU A 185 -2.11 -8.14 -13.13
CA LEU A 185 -1.54 -8.67 -11.90
C LEU A 185 -1.45 -7.57 -10.85
N PHE A 186 -1.79 -7.90 -9.60
CA PHE A 186 -1.44 -7.06 -8.47
C PHE A 186 -0.15 -7.57 -7.83
N GLY A 187 0.70 -6.64 -7.40
CA GLY A 187 2.03 -7.00 -6.93
C GLY A 187 2.76 -5.84 -6.26
N ASP A 188 4.02 -6.09 -6.01
CA ASP A 188 4.92 -5.24 -5.25
C ASP A 188 5.85 -4.46 -6.18
N ALA A 189 5.84 -3.13 -6.08
CA ALA A 189 6.73 -2.28 -6.83
C ALA A 189 7.76 -1.56 -5.95
N ASP A 190 8.99 -1.48 -6.46
CA ASP A 190 10.02 -0.53 -6.05
C ASP A 190 10.11 0.58 -7.10
N VAL A 191 9.52 1.74 -6.79
CA VAL A 191 9.48 2.89 -7.71
C VAL A 191 10.87 3.53 -7.89
N LYS A 192 11.77 3.37 -6.92
CA LYS A 192 13.14 3.89 -7.04
C LYS A 192 13.96 2.99 -7.94
N GLY A 193 13.91 1.68 -7.71
CA GLY A 193 14.59 0.68 -8.51
C GLY A 193 13.95 0.40 -9.87
N LYS A 194 12.74 0.92 -10.13
CA LYS A 194 11.92 0.63 -11.32
C LYS A 194 11.66 -0.87 -11.48
N LYS A 195 11.33 -1.52 -10.36
CA LYS A 195 11.08 -2.96 -10.32
C LYS A 195 9.65 -3.27 -9.94
N PHE A 196 9.12 -4.35 -10.49
CA PHE A 196 7.83 -4.92 -10.09
C PHE A 196 7.98 -6.43 -9.92
N ASN A 197 7.29 -6.98 -8.94
CA ASN A 197 7.15 -8.42 -8.72
C ASN A 197 5.68 -8.76 -8.51
N GLY A 198 5.18 -9.74 -9.27
CA GLY A 198 3.84 -10.28 -9.12
C GLY A 198 3.81 -11.76 -9.48
N VAL A 199 2.62 -12.34 -9.43
CA VAL A 199 2.37 -13.73 -9.83
C VAL A 199 1.29 -13.72 -10.90
N SER A 200 1.54 -14.40 -12.02
CA SER A 200 0.55 -14.58 -13.08
C SER A 200 -0.59 -15.47 -12.59
N ILE A 201 -1.81 -15.05 -12.86
CA ILE A 201 -3.03 -15.76 -12.46
C ILE A 201 -3.29 -16.94 -13.39
N ASN A 202 -2.84 -16.82 -14.64
CA ASN A 202 -3.08 -17.82 -15.67
C ASN A 202 -2.19 -19.05 -15.53
N ASN A 203 -0.97 -18.90 -15.02
CA ASN A 203 0.01 -19.97 -14.98
C ASN A 203 0.78 -20.10 -13.66
N GLU A 204 0.44 -19.27 -12.65
CA GLU A 204 1.03 -19.31 -11.31
C GLU A 204 2.55 -19.09 -11.29
N GLN A 205 3.10 -18.41 -12.30
CA GLN A 205 4.53 -18.09 -12.37
C GLN A 205 4.82 -16.68 -11.87
N ARG A 206 6.01 -16.50 -11.29
CA ARG A 206 6.53 -15.19 -10.94
C ARG A 206 6.70 -14.35 -12.21
N VAL A 207 6.17 -13.13 -12.16
CA VAL A 207 6.39 -12.09 -13.17
C VAL A 207 7.26 -11.01 -12.54
N GLU A 208 8.38 -10.72 -13.18
CA GLU A 208 9.31 -9.67 -12.79
C GLU A 208 9.42 -8.63 -13.91
N VAL A 209 9.42 -7.36 -13.51
CA VAL A 209 9.86 -6.25 -14.35
C VAL A 209 11.07 -5.64 -13.68
N ASP A 210 12.15 -5.51 -14.43
CA ASP A 210 13.44 -4.97 -13.97
C ASP A 210 14.01 -3.90 -14.91
N THR A 211 13.27 -3.52 -15.96
CA THR A 211 13.62 -2.46 -16.92
C THR A 211 12.77 -1.21 -16.69
N PRO A 212 13.38 -0.01 -16.61
CA PRO A 212 12.64 1.25 -16.46
C PRO A 212 11.58 1.46 -17.53
N GLU A 213 11.87 1.12 -18.78
CA GLU A 213 10.96 1.33 -19.91
C GLU A 213 9.68 0.51 -19.75
N THR A 214 9.82 -0.76 -19.37
CA THR A 214 8.67 -1.64 -19.13
C THR A 214 7.93 -1.21 -17.87
N PHE A 215 8.64 -0.82 -16.82
CA PHE A 215 8.04 -0.30 -15.60
C PHE A 215 7.14 0.91 -15.90
N HIS A 216 7.65 1.90 -16.62
CA HIS A 216 6.90 3.11 -16.93
C HIS A 216 5.72 2.89 -17.88
N ARG A 217 5.81 1.90 -18.78
CA ARG A 217 4.76 1.62 -19.77
C ARG A 217 3.67 0.66 -19.28
N LYS A 218 3.98 -0.25 -18.35
CA LYS A 218 3.07 -1.35 -17.97
C LYS A 218 2.74 -1.43 -16.48
N VAL A 219 3.51 -0.76 -15.62
CA VAL A 219 3.23 -0.74 -14.18
C VAL A 219 2.43 0.50 -13.83
N TRP A 220 1.29 0.28 -13.21
CA TRP A 220 0.43 1.28 -12.60
C TRP A 220 0.63 1.24 -11.09
N LEU A 221 0.74 2.40 -10.47
CA LEU A 221 0.92 2.58 -9.05
C LEU A 221 -0.37 3.13 -8.44
N LEU A 222 -0.74 2.64 -7.26
CA LEU A 222 -1.91 3.16 -6.57
C LEU A 222 -1.56 4.47 -5.84
N ARG A 223 -2.41 5.49 -5.92
CA ARG A 223 -2.30 6.69 -5.08
C ARG A 223 -3.64 7.12 -4.52
N LYS A 224 -3.63 8.04 -3.54
CA LYS A 224 -4.85 8.75 -3.12
C LYS A 224 -5.25 9.74 -4.21
N LYS A 225 -6.54 9.80 -4.53
CA LYS A 225 -7.10 10.89 -5.33
C LYS A 225 -6.86 12.20 -4.60
N SER A 226 -6.38 13.20 -5.31
CA SER A 226 -6.33 14.55 -4.76
C SER A 226 -7.76 15.05 -4.55
N THR A 227 -8.12 15.46 -3.34
CA THR A 227 -9.38 16.17 -3.07
C THR A 227 -9.33 17.63 -3.52
N GLN A 228 -8.19 18.12 -4.01
CA GLN A 228 -8.10 19.42 -4.66
C GLN A 228 -8.42 19.25 -6.15
N PRO A 229 -9.38 20.02 -6.71
CA PRO A 229 -9.49 20.15 -8.16
C PRO A 229 -8.14 20.63 -8.72
N PRO A 230 -7.83 20.39 -10.01
CA PRO A 230 -6.63 20.96 -10.60
C PRO A 230 -6.69 22.48 -10.38
N SER A 231 -5.85 23.01 -9.51
CA SER A 231 -5.76 24.45 -9.32
C SER A 231 -4.98 25.02 -10.51
N ASP A 232 -5.66 25.11 -11.65
CA ASP A 232 -5.20 25.93 -12.75
C ASP A 232 -5.66 27.37 -12.47
N VAL A 233 -4.91 28.05 -11.59
CA VAL A 233 -4.96 29.51 -11.47
C VAL A 233 -3.53 30.02 -11.30
N ARG A 234 -2.71 29.81 -12.34
CA ARG A 234 -1.81 30.88 -12.78
C ARG A 234 -2.55 31.79 -13.76
N ALA A 235 -3.75 32.22 -13.39
CA ALA A 235 -4.34 33.40 -13.99
C ALA A 235 -3.58 34.62 -13.46
N ALA A 236 -2.67 35.12 -14.30
CA ALA A 236 -2.28 36.51 -14.43
C ALA A 236 -2.66 37.45 -13.26
N TYR A 237 -1.81 37.53 -12.23
CA TYR A 237 -1.60 38.80 -11.54
C TYR A 237 -0.44 39.53 -12.20
N HIS A 238 -0.70 40.06 -13.39
CA HIS A 238 0.06 41.22 -13.86
C HIS A 238 -0.31 42.39 -12.94
N HIS A 239 0.60 42.76 -12.04
CA HIS A 239 0.56 44.08 -11.44
C HIS A 239 0.68 45.13 -12.55
N PRO A 240 -0.27 46.07 -12.71
CA PRO A 240 0.02 47.28 -13.44
C PRO A 240 1.03 48.08 -12.63
N ARG A 241 2.23 48.27 -13.19
CA ARG A 241 3.15 49.32 -12.76
C ARG A 241 2.36 50.64 -12.78
N LYS A 242 2.19 51.26 -11.61
CA LYS A 242 1.83 52.68 -11.55
C LYS A 242 2.98 53.46 -12.18
N LEU A 243 2.74 54.02 -13.35
CA LEU A 243 3.49 55.15 -13.87
C LEU A 243 3.04 56.39 -13.09
N LEU A 244 3.95 56.94 -12.29
CA LEU A 244 4.04 58.36 -11.95
C LEU A 244 5.52 58.71 -12.02
#